data_AF-A0A368TQT8-F1
#
_entry.id   AF-A0A368TQT8-F1
#
_cell.length_a   1.000
_cell.length_b   1.000
_cell.length_c   1.000
_cell.angle_alpha   90.00
_cell.angle_beta   90.00
_cell.angle_gamma   90.00
#
_symmetry.space_group_name_H-M   'P 1'
#
loop_
_entity.id
_entity.type
_entity.pdbx_description
1 polymer ?
#
loop_
_entity_poly.entity_id
_entity_poly.type
_entity_poly.pdbx_seq_one_letter_code
_entity_poly.pdbx_strand_id
1 'polypeptide(L)'
;MFIEYLQHLIYGYYPYLVGTVFLLGSLMRYDHGQFTWKAGSSQMLSSKNMRLASNLFHVGIIVIFFGHLVGMLTPHWVYAPFLHAGTKQLIAIVIGGIAGAMCVVGGGMLLYRRLFNARVKASSSMMDTLILGLIVFQAALGMVTIIFSLGHLDGDMMLTLSSWAQSIV
;
A
#
# COMPACT_ATOMS: atom_id res chain seq x y z
N MET A 1 -23.39 19.79 -7.34
CA MET A 1 -23.82 19.69 -5.93
C MET A 1 -23.50 18.33 -5.29
N PHE A 2 -24.17 17.20 -5.62
CA PHE A 2 -23.87 15.92 -4.93
C PHE A 2 -22.47 15.33 -5.22
N ILE A 3 -22.03 15.31 -6.48
CA ILE A 3 -20.71 14.78 -6.87
C ILE A 3 -19.56 15.59 -6.25
N GLU A 4 -19.72 16.91 -6.26
CA GLU A 4 -18.78 17.87 -5.67
C GLU A 4 -18.66 17.68 -4.15
N TYR A 5 -19.79 17.51 -3.45
CA TYR A 5 -19.80 17.13 -2.05
C TYR A 5 -19.04 15.82 -1.80
N LEU A 6 -19.25 14.80 -2.65
CA LEU A 6 -18.56 13.52 -2.52
C LEU A 6 -17.04 13.66 -2.74
N GLN A 7 -16.59 14.51 -3.65
CA GLN A 7 -15.17 14.79 -3.86
C GLN A 7 -14.54 15.43 -2.62
N HIS A 8 -15.17 16.45 -2.04
CA HIS A 8 -14.69 17.06 -0.80
C HIS A 8 -14.70 16.07 0.37
N LEU A 9 -15.73 15.22 0.45
CA LEU A 9 -15.81 14.18 1.47
C LEU A 9 -14.65 13.19 1.38
N ILE A 10 -14.41 12.62 0.19
CA ILE A 10 -13.42 11.55 0.01
C ILE A 10 -11.98 12.08 0.01
N TYR A 11 -11.71 13.20 -0.66
CA TYR A 11 -10.35 13.70 -0.87
C TYR A 11 -9.95 14.86 0.06
N GLY A 12 -10.93 15.49 0.72
CA GLY A 12 -10.70 16.57 1.69
C GLY A 12 -10.84 16.09 3.13
N TYR A 13 -12.04 15.66 3.53
CA TYR A 13 -12.33 15.36 4.94
C TYR A 13 -11.88 13.96 5.40
N TYR A 14 -12.12 12.93 4.58
CA TYR A 14 -11.85 11.54 4.94
C TYR A 14 -10.38 11.25 5.30
N PRO A 15 -9.35 11.82 4.62
CA PRO A 15 -7.95 11.61 5.00
C PRO A 15 -7.64 12.02 6.44
N TYR A 16 -8.21 13.13 6.93
CA TYR A 16 -8.01 13.58 8.32
C TYR A 16 -8.71 12.67 9.33
N LEU A 17 -9.91 12.17 9.01
CA LEU A 17 -10.62 11.21 9.86
C LEU A 17 -9.80 9.90 9.98
N VAL A 18 -9.37 9.33 8.85
CA VAL A 18 -8.59 8.10 8.84
C VAL A 18 -7.23 8.30 9.52
N GLY A 19 -6.55 9.41 9.27
CA GLY A 19 -5.30 9.77 9.92
C GLY A 19 -5.43 9.87 11.44
N THR A 20 -6.51 10.50 11.93
CA THR A 20 -6.81 10.60 13.36
C THR A 20 -7.03 9.23 13.99
N VAL A 21 -7.86 8.38 13.37
CA VAL A 21 -8.12 7.01 13.84
C VAL A 21 -6.84 6.16 13.79
N PHE A 22 -6.02 6.30 12.75
CA PHE A 22 -4.76 5.60 12.63
C PHE A 22 -3.79 5.96 13.76
N LEU A 23 -3.56 7.26 14.01
CA LEU A 23 -2.61 7.72 15.02
C LEU A 23 -3.11 7.41 16.44
N LEU A 24 -4.33 7.85 16.78
CA LEU A 24 -4.88 7.65 18.13
C LEU A 24 -5.17 6.18 18.41
N GLY A 25 -5.72 5.44 17.44
CA GLY A 25 -5.97 4.01 17.58
C GLY A 25 -4.67 3.22 17.77
N SER A 26 -3.60 3.60 17.06
CA SER A 26 -2.28 2.99 17.26
C SER A 26 -1.72 3.30 18.64
N LEU A 27 -1.78 4.55 19.09
CA LEU A 27 -1.31 4.95 20.42
C LEU A 27 -2.08 4.25 21.54
N MET A 28 -3.41 4.26 21.48
CA MET A 28 -4.26 3.58 22.48
C MET A 28 -4.01 2.08 22.52
N ARG A 29 -3.83 1.42 21.37
CA ARG A 29 -3.50 -0.01 21.33
C ARG A 29 -2.10 -0.28 21.84
N TYR A 30 -1.15 0.64 21.63
CA TYR A 30 0.17 0.54 22.21
C TYR A 30 0.08 0.64 23.74
N ASP A 31 -0.55 1.66 24.30
CA ASP A 31 -0.60 1.87 25.75
C ASP A 31 -1.41 0.80 26.49
N HIS A 32 -2.54 0.36 25.93
CA HIS A 32 -3.46 -0.56 26.62
C HIS A 32 -3.43 -2.00 26.11
N GLY A 33 -2.79 -2.29 24.97
CA GLY A 33 -2.98 -3.53 24.21
C GLY A 33 -1.70 -4.32 23.90
N GLN A 34 -0.63 -4.16 24.67
CA GLN A 34 0.70 -4.75 24.41
C GLN A 34 0.68 -6.26 24.08
N PHE A 35 -0.12 -7.08 24.78
CA PHE A 35 -0.21 -8.53 24.51
C PHE A 35 -0.74 -8.86 23.10
N THR A 36 -1.53 -7.95 22.51
CA THR A 36 -2.07 -8.08 21.15
C THR A 36 -1.13 -7.49 20.09
N TRP A 37 -0.05 -6.81 20.48
CA TRP A 37 0.90 -6.17 19.58
C TRP A 37 1.97 -7.16 19.10
N LYS A 38 1.60 -7.98 18.12
CA LYS A 38 2.44 -9.06 17.59
C LYS A 38 2.20 -9.30 16.11
N ALA A 39 3.20 -9.85 15.42
CA ALA A 39 3.13 -10.14 13.98
C ALA A 39 2.14 -11.26 13.61
N GLY A 40 1.72 -12.11 14.56
CA GLY A 40 0.76 -13.20 14.29
C GLY A 40 1.30 -14.25 13.31
N SER A 41 2.57 -14.66 13.45
CA SER A 41 3.19 -15.63 12.54
C SER A 41 2.47 -16.98 12.54
N SER A 42 2.08 -17.45 11.36
CA SER A 42 1.48 -18.77 11.14
C SER A 42 2.44 -19.78 10.51
N GLN A 43 3.73 -19.45 10.42
CA GLN A 43 4.73 -20.27 9.73
C GLN A 43 4.94 -21.63 10.40
N MET A 44 4.89 -21.69 11.73
CA MET A 44 5.02 -22.93 12.50
C MET A 44 3.93 -23.96 12.15
N LEU A 45 2.70 -23.49 11.88
CA LEU A 45 1.56 -24.34 11.55
C LEU A 45 1.65 -24.94 10.15
N SER A 46 2.25 -24.19 9.21
CA SER A 46 2.53 -24.65 7.86
C SER A 46 3.63 -23.83 7.19
N SER A 47 4.79 -24.44 6.97
CA SER A 47 5.95 -23.78 6.33
C SER A 47 5.91 -23.82 4.79
N LYS A 48 5.03 -24.64 4.20
CA LYS A 48 4.94 -24.83 2.75
C LYS A 48 4.73 -23.49 2.03
N ASN A 49 5.65 -23.17 1.12
CA ASN A 49 5.70 -21.93 0.32
C ASN A 49 5.76 -20.62 1.12
N MET A 50 5.85 -20.66 2.45
CA MET A 50 5.80 -19.46 3.30
C MET A 50 6.99 -18.54 3.05
N ARG A 51 8.20 -19.09 2.90
CA ARG A 51 9.42 -18.29 2.65
C ARG A 51 9.32 -17.49 1.35
N LEU A 52 8.95 -18.17 0.25
CA LEU A 52 8.80 -17.52 -1.06
C LEU A 52 7.68 -16.48 -1.04
N ALA A 53 6.47 -16.88 -0.58
CA ALA A 53 5.30 -15.99 -0.58
C ALA A 53 5.51 -14.77 0.34
N SER A 54 6.05 -14.99 1.54
CA SER A 54 6.35 -13.92 2.50
C SER A 54 7.42 -12.97 1.98
N ASN A 55 8.51 -13.49 1.39
CA ASN A 55 9.57 -12.64 0.87
C ASN A 55 9.12 -11.82 -0.34
N LEU A 56 8.39 -12.42 -1.29
CA LEU A 56 7.82 -11.69 -2.43
C LEU A 56 6.90 -10.57 -1.97
N PHE A 57 6.01 -10.85 -1.03
CA PHE A 57 5.09 -9.85 -0.48
C PHE A 57 5.82 -8.73 0.25
N HIS A 58 6.72 -9.05 1.20
CA HIS A 58 7.37 -8.04 2.03
C HIS A 58 8.40 -7.21 1.26
N VAL A 59 9.21 -7.82 0.39
CA VAL A 59 10.15 -7.06 -0.45
C VAL A 59 9.36 -6.13 -1.38
N GLY A 60 8.30 -6.63 -2.02
CA GLY A 60 7.43 -5.83 -2.86
C GLY A 60 6.81 -4.64 -2.10
N ILE A 61 6.12 -4.91 -0.99
CA ILE A 61 5.40 -3.86 -0.25
C ILE A 61 6.34 -2.83 0.39
N ILE A 62 7.54 -3.22 0.83
CA ILE A 62 8.53 -2.29 1.40
C ILE A 62 9.07 -1.36 0.30
N VAL A 63 9.38 -1.88 -0.88
CA VAL A 63 9.81 -1.07 -2.02
C VAL A 63 8.69 -0.11 -2.45
N ILE A 64 7.44 -0.59 -2.51
CA ILE A 64 6.27 0.25 -2.79
C ILE A 64 6.14 1.35 -1.73
N PHE A 65 6.24 1.01 -0.45
CA PHE A 65 6.12 1.96 0.65
C PHE A 65 7.12 3.11 0.54
N PHE A 66 8.41 2.80 0.40
CA PHE A 66 9.43 3.85 0.25
C PHE A 66 9.33 4.59 -1.09
N GLY A 67 8.95 3.89 -2.16
CA GLY A 67 8.66 4.51 -3.45
C GLY A 67 7.52 5.54 -3.36
N HIS A 68 6.45 5.22 -2.64
CA HIS A 68 5.33 6.14 -2.39
C HIS A 68 5.71 7.28 -1.46
N LEU A 69 6.40 6.97 -0.36
CA LEU A 69 6.84 7.96 0.62
C LEU A 69 7.71 9.04 -0.02
N VAL A 70 8.80 8.63 -0.69
CA VAL A 70 9.72 9.55 -1.37
C VAL A 70 9.07 10.12 -2.63
N GLY A 71 8.30 9.30 -3.36
CA GLY A 71 7.63 9.70 -4.60
C GLY A 71 6.62 10.82 -4.40
N MET A 72 5.77 10.74 -3.38
CA MET A 72 4.67 11.70 -3.18
C MET A 72 5.04 12.82 -2.21
N LEU A 73 5.84 12.57 -1.16
CA LEU A 73 6.09 13.59 -0.13
C LEU A 73 7.34 14.43 -0.37
N THR A 74 8.24 14.04 -1.29
CA THR A 74 9.38 14.89 -1.64
C THR A 74 8.88 16.09 -2.45
N PRO A 75 9.02 17.34 -1.96
CA PRO A 75 8.55 18.53 -2.67
C PRO A 75 9.23 18.72 -4.03
N HIS A 76 8.51 19.28 -5.00
CA HIS A 76 9.03 19.44 -6.37
C HIS A 76 10.36 20.19 -6.43
N TRP A 77 10.50 21.27 -5.67
CA TRP A 77 11.69 22.11 -5.64
C TRP A 77 12.96 21.39 -5.15
N VAL A 78 12.82 20.30 -4.36
CA VAL A 78 13.96 19.52 -3.84
C VAL A 78 14.61 18.69 -4.93
N TYR A 79 13.79 18.07 -5.79
CA TYR A 79 14.29 17.13 -6.82
C TYR A 79 14.34 17.73 -8.22
N ALA A 80 13.62 18.81 -8.50
CA ALA A 80 13.60 19.46 -9.81
C ALA A 80 14.99 19.80 -10.40
N PRO A 81 16.01 20.21 -9.61
CA PRO A 81 17.35 20.46 -10.16
C PRO A 81 18.07 19.22 -10.68
N PHE A 82 17.68 18.03 -10.22
CA PHE A 82 18.38 16.77 -10.49
C PHE A 82 17.56 15.80 -11.33
N LEU A 83 16.23 15.93 -11.30
CA LEU A 83 15.32 14.91 -11.80
C LEU A 83 14.03 15.53 -12.33
N HIS A 84 13.76 15.30 -13.61
CA HIS A 84 12.52 15.76 -14.25
C HIS A 84 11.31 14.93 -13.77
N ALA A 85 10.11 15.53 -13.76
CA ALA A 85 8.89 14.88 -13.27
C ALA A 85 8.57 13.59 -14.05
N GLY A 86 8.64 13.62 -15.39
CA GLY A 86 8.48 12.42 -16.22
C GLY A 86 9.49 11.31 -15.92
N THR A 87 10.75 11.64 -15.60
CA THR A 87 11.76 10.66 -15.17
C THR A 87 11.38 10.00 -13.85
N LYS A 88 10.86 10.78 -12.89
CA LYS A 88 10.35 10.26 -11.62
C LYS A 88 9.21 9.28 -11.83
N GLN A 89 8.29 9.62 -12.72
CA GLN A 89 7.18 8.76 -13.08
C GLN A 89 7.65 7.47 -13.75
N LEU A 90 8.64 7.54 -14.64
CA LEU A 90 9.20 6.34 -15.29
C LEU A 90 9.83 5.40 -14.26
N ILE A 91 10.59 5.94 -13.30
CA ILE A 91 11.16 5.17 -12.18
C ILE A 91 10.04 4.50 -11.38
N ALA A 92 8.97 5.23 -11.07
CA ALA A 92 7.81 4.69 -10.36
C ALA A 92 7.11 3.57 -11.15
N ILE A 93 6.96 3.72 -12.47
CA ILE A 93 6.36 2.69 -13.33
C ILE A 93 7.22 1.42 -13.34
N VAL A 94 8.53 1.54 -13.53
CA VAL A 94 9.43 0.38 -13.67
C VAL A 94 9.65 -0.30 -12.32
N ILE A 95 10.18 0.43 -11.33
CA ILE A 95 10.52 -0.13 -10.03
C ILE A 95 9.25 -0.47 -9.25
N GLY A 96 8.28 0.45 -9.24
CA GLY A 96 6.99 0.23 -8.59
C GLY A 96 6.18 -0.87 -9.27
N GLY A 97 6.26 -1.02 -10.60
CA GLY A 97 5.62 -2.12 -11.32
C GLY A 97 6.20 -3.50 -10.98
N ILE A 98 7.53 -3.63 -10.92
CA ILE A 98 8.19 -4.87 -10.50
C ILE A 98 7.82 -5.20 -9.04
N ALA A 99 7.94 -4.22 -8.14
CA ALA A 99 7.60 -4.40 -6.73
C ALA A 99 6.10 -4.69 -6.52
N GLY A 100 5.23 -4.05 -7.29
CA GLY A 100 3.79 -4.28 -7.34
C GLY A 100 3.45 -5.70 -7.76
N ALA A 101 4.07 -6.20 -8.84
CA ALA A 101 3.90 -7.57 -9.28
C ALA A 101 4.35 -8.58 -8.22
N MET A 102 5.51 -8.35 -7.58
CA MET A 102 5.98 -9.18 -6.46
C MET A 102 4.99 -9.17 -5.29
N CYS A 103 4.46 -7.99 -4.94
CA CYS A 103 3.49 -7.81 -3.86
C CYS A 103 2.17 -8.54 -4.15
N VAL A 104 1.63 -8.42 -5.36
CA VAL A 104 0.37 -9.08 -5.77
C VAL A 104 0.55 -10.60 -5.82
N VAL A 105 1.64 -11.11 -6.40
CA VAL A 105 1.89 -12.56 -6.47
C VAL A 105 2.13 -13.12 -5.07
N GLY A 106 3.03 -12.52 -4.29
CA GLY A 106 3.32 -12.95 -2.92
C GLY A 106 2.09 -12.88 -2.01
N GLY A 107 1.37 -11.77 -2.06
CA GLY A 107 0.14 -11.57 -1.30
C GLY A 107 -0.99 -12.51 -1.71
N GLY A 108 -1.16 -12.76 -3.01
CA GLY A 108 -2.10 -13.73 -3.54
C GLY A 108 -1.80 -15.16 -3.08
N MET A 109 -0.53 -15.55 -3.07
CA MET A 109 -0.09 -16.85 -2.50
C MET A 109 -0.38 -16.94 -1.00
N LEU A 110 -0.12 -15.88 -0.23
CA LEU A 110 -0.42 -15.83 1.20
C LEU A 110 -1.93 -15.88 1.47
N LEU A 111 -2.73 -15.19 0.65
CA LEU A 111 -4.18 -15.16 0.77
C LEU A 111 -4.78 -16.54 0.45
N TYR A 112 -4.34 -17.16 -0.64
CA TYR A 112 -4.69 -18.54 -0.97
C TYR A 112 -4.34 -19.49 0.19
N ARG A 113 -3.13 -19.37 0.74
CA ARG A 113 -2.71 -20.17 1.91
C ARG A 113 -3.65 -19.95 3.10
N ARG A 114 -4.04 -18.71 3.40
CA ARG A 114 -4.91 -18.40 4.55
C ARG A 114 -6.34 -18.93 4.37
N LEU A 115 -6.86 -18.95 3.14
CA LEU A 115 -8.21 -19.40 2.83
C LEU A 115 -8.35 -20.93 2.73
N PHE A 116 -7.33 -21.63 2.25
CA PHE A 116 -7.43 -23.04 1.87
C PHE A 116 -6.58 -23.99 2.73
N ASN A 117 -5.58 -23.51 3.46
CA ASN A 117 -4.83 -24.38 4.37
C ASN A 117 -5.58 -24.56 5.69
N ALA A 118 -6.06 -25.77 5.96
CA ALA A 118 -6.88 -26.08 7.13
C ALA A 118 -6.28 -25.60 8.47
N ARG A 119 -4.96 -25.79 8.66
CA ARG A 119 -4.28 -25.40 9.91
C ARG A 119 -4.21 -23.88 10.06
N VAL A 120 -3.87 -23.17 8.98
CA VAL A 120 -3.74 -21.71 8.98
C VAL A 120 -5.12 -21.07 9.14
N LYS A 121 -6.12 -21.57 8.40
CA LYS A 121 -7.50 -21.09 8.45
C LYS A 121 -8.09 -21.23 9.85
N ALA A 122 -7.91 -22.39 10.49
CA ALA A 122 -8.40 -22.63 11.85
C ALA A 122 -7.78 -21.69 12.90
N SER A 123 -6.54 -21.23 12.67
CA SER A 123 -5.83 -20.29 13.56
C SER A 123 -5.97 -18.81 13.19
N SER A 124 -6.58 -18.49 12.04
CA SER A 124 -6.64 -17.11 11.53
C SER A 124 -7.88 -16.39 12.01
N SER A 125 -7.74 -15.10 12.29
CA SER A 125 -8.91 -14.23 12.52
C SER A 125 -9.55 -13.81 11.18
N MET A 126 -10.80 -13.36 11.21
CA MET A 126 -11.42 -12.75 10.03
C MET A 126 -10.66 -11.51 9.57
N MET A 127 -10.15 -10.71 10.51
CA MET A 127 -9.39 -9.50 10.21
C MET A 127 -8.08 -9.81 9.49
N ASP A 128 -7.40 -10.92 9.82
CA ASP A 128 -6.16 -11.32 9.15
C ASP A 128 -6.37 -11.61 7.65
N THR A 129 -7.56 -12.12 7.31
CA THR A 129 -7.94 -12.44 5.92
C THR A 129 -8.42 -11.19 5.21
N LEU A 130 -9.24 -10.37 5.89
CA LEU A 130 -9.75 -9.12 5.36
C LEU A 130 -8.61 -8.16 5.00
N ILE A 131 -7.69 -7.88 5.93
CA ILE A 131 -6.62 -6.91 5.69
C ILE A 131 -5.68 -7.36 4.57
N LEU A 132 -5.36 -8.66 4.52
CA LEU A 132 -4.54 -9.22 3.45
C LEU A 132 -5.26 -9.12 2.09
N GLY A 133 -6.56 -9.42 2.06
CA GLY A 133 -7.39 -9.24 0.87
C GLY A 133 -7.43 -7.79 0.39
N LEU A 134 -7.62 -6.84 1.31
CA LEU A 134 -7.62 -5.40 1.01
C LEU A 134 -6.27 -4.92 0.47
N ILE A 135 -5.16 -5.36 1.06
CA ILE A 135 -3.81 -4.98 0.59
C ILE A 135 -3.54 -5.56 -0.81
N VAL A 136 -3.90 -6.82 -1.06
CA VAL A 136 -3.73 -7.44 -2.39
C VAL A 136 -4.59 -6.73 -3.42
N PHE A 137 -5.83 -6.40 -3.07
CA PHE A 137 -6.72 -5.64 -3.93
C PHE A 137 -6.17 -4.24 -4.24
N GLN A 138 -5.70 -3.52 -3.22
CA GLN A 138 -5.07 -2.21 -3.40
C GLN A 138 -3.82 -2.26 -4.27
N ALA A 139 -2.96 -3.27 -4.07
CA ALA A 139 -1.78 -3.47 -4.90
C ALA A 139 -2.14 -3.79 -6.35
N ALA A 140 -3.20 -4.58 -6.58
CA ALA A 140 -3.71 -4.85 -7.93
C ALA A 140 -4.28 -3.59 -8.60
N LEU A 141 -5.02 -2.76 -7.86
CA LEU A 141 -5.49 -1.45 -8.36
C LEU A 141 -4.30 -0.55 -8.74
N GLY A 142 -3.26 -0.49 -7.90
CA GLY A 142 -2.02 0.24 -8.23
C GLY A 142 -1.36 -0.25 -9.51
N MET A 143 -1.32 -1.57 -9.74
CA MET A 143 -0.80 -2.13 -11.00
C MET A 143 -1.64 -1.71 -12.21
N VAL A 144 -2.96 -1.64 -12.07
CA VAL A 144 -3.85 -1.16 -13.13
C VAL A 144 -3.58 0.31 -13.47
N THR A 145 -3.27 1.16 -12.48
CA THR A 145 -2.95 2.58 -12.73
C THR A 145 -1.71 2.81 -13.59
N ILE A 146 -0.82 1.82 -13.71
CA ILE A 146 0.34 1.90 -14.60
C ILE A 146 -0.10 2.08 -16.05
N ILE A 147 -1.16 1.39 -16.48
CA ILE A 147 -1.67 1.47 -17.86
C ILE A 147 -2.11 2.90 -18.19
N PHE A 148 -2.80 3.56 -17.26
CA PHE A 148 -3.23 4.95 -17.41
C PHE A 148 -2.04 5.93 -17.38
N SER A 149 -1.03 5.65 -16.56
CA SER A 149 0.18 6.46 -16.45
C SER A 149 1.06 6.38 -17.69
N LEU A 150 1.06 5.24 -18.40
CA LEU A 150 1.76 5.09 -19.69
C LEU A 150 1.19 6.00 -20.79
N GLY A 151 -0.08 6.43 -20.66
CA GLY A 151 -0.69 7.39 -21.58
C GLY A 151 -0.25 8.84 -21.37
N HIS A 152 0.38 9.16 -20.22
CA HIS A 152 0.75 10.53 -19.83
C HIS A 152 2.16 10.54 -19.21
N LEU A 153 3.20 10.42 -20.04
CA LEU A 153 4.60 10.31 -19.57
C LEU A 153 5.27 11.66 -19.23
N ASP A 154 4.55 12.75 -19.39
CA ASP A 154 4.97 14.13 -19.04
C ASP A 154 5.12 14.33 -17.52
N GLY A 155 4.38 13.56 -16.71
CA GLY A 155 4.46 13.61 -15.25
C GLY A 155 3.40 14.49 -14.60
N ASP A 156 2.51 15.11 -15.38
CA ASP A 156 1.50 16.05 -14.87
C ASP A 156 0.50 15.38 -13.92
N MET A 157 0.07 14.16 -14.26
CA MET A 157 -0.80 13.35 -13.40
C MET A 157 -0.10 13.01 -12.07
N MET A 158 1.18 12.64 -12.12
CA MET A 158 1.97 12.36 -10.91
C MET A 158 2.12 13.62 -10.05
N LEU A 159 2.37 14.79 -10.65
CA LEU A 159 2.45 16.07 -9.92
C LEU A 159 1.13 16.43 -9.25
N THR A 160 -0.01 16.20 -9.92
CA THR A 160 -1.35 16.44 -9.37
C THR A 160 -1.64 15.54 -8.16
N LEU A 161 -1.28 14.25 -8.24
CA LEU A 161 -1.46 13.32 -7.12
C LEU A 161 -0.51 13.64 -5.96
N SER A 162 0.73 14.02 -6.27
CA SER A 162 1.74 14.40 -5.28
C SER A 162 1.38 15.71 -4.57
N SER A 163 0.85 16.70 -5.29
CA SER A 163 0.42 17.98 -4.69
C SER A 163 -0.79 17.78 -3.78
N TRP A 164 -1.74 16.93 -4.17
CA TRP A 164 -2.84 16.54 -3.27
C TRP A 164 -2.31 15.89 -1.99
N ALA A 165 -1.41 14.90 -2.09
CA ALA A 165 -0.85 14.23 -0.92
C ALA A 165 -0.08 15.20 0.00
N GLN A 166 0.71 16.12 -0.58
CA GLN A 166 1.43 17.17 0.16
C GLN A 166 0.52 18.24 0.74
N SER A 167 -0.71 18.40 0.24
CA SER A 167 -1.67 19.36 0.81
C SER A 167 -2.41 18.81 2.04
N ILE A 168 -2.37 17.49 2.25
CA ILE A 168 -2.99 16.82 3.40
C ILE A 168 -2.04 16.77 4.62
N VAL A 169 -0.73 16.74 4.38
CA VAL A 169 0.33 16.61 5.42
C VAL A 169 1.07 17.92 5.57
#